data_AF-A0A7X6UP52-F1
#
_entry.id   AF-A0A7X6UP52-F1
#
_cell.length_a   1.000
_cell.length_b   1.000
_cell.length_c   1.000
_cell.angle_alpha   90.00
_cell.angle_beta   90.00
_cell.angle_gamma   90.00
#
_symmetry.space_group_name_H-M   'P 1'
#
loop_
_entity.id
_entity.type
_entity.pdbx_description
1 polymer ?
#
loop_
_entity_poly.entity_id
_entity_poly.type
_entity_poly.pdbx_seq_one_letter_code
_entity_poly.pdbx_strand_id
1 'polypeptide(L)'
;MKNIVMLQSVKTKLSHIPLWTRNLLPVLWIAVSLLVWIKASNSVQHVLVYLAAIYALRYATRAAVPWKNIAGIAFAVLLIHEIIRIPFSTNIVVSGKAFFDMFRIYAGMFAIGCIFNNRKRVKSALFYSATAITLVLTGDMIRLLIKLKTEIMTKAHVFEPFVLNHPNVASMMAGASFFVFSYFLLSNLKHKPTVAISATGMALTLLYQIVVASRGPQIAFALTIAILGFAVPGKKQKLYWAIILVIASGFLISFMGKINQRMLEKESLGNLSERTTVWQHTLKLANERPLFGYGYGKDLFQDTYY
;
A
#
# COMPACT_ATOMS: atom_id res chain seq x y z
N MET A 1 47.62 -9.14 2.64
CA MET A 1 47.20 -10.53 2.96
C MET A 1 46.39 -10.69 4.27
N LYS A 2 46.56 -9.86 5.32
CA LYS A 2 45.80 -10.00 6.59
C LYS A 2 44.27 -9.84 6.50
N ASN A 3 43.73 -9.10 5.52
CA ASN A 3 42.27 -8.90 5.38
C ASN A 3 41.51 -10.09 4.76
N ILE A 4 42.19 -11.00 4.06
CA ILE A 4 41.55 -12.16 3.41
C ILE A 4 41.25 -13.27 4.44
N VAL A 5 42.14 -13.45 5.42
CA VAL A 5 42.00 -14.45 6.49
C VAL A 5 40.82 -14.11 7.42
N MET A 6 40.56 -12.82 7.67
CA MET A 6 39.45 -12.40 8.53
C MET A 6 38.07 -12.65 7.88
N LEU A 7 37.95 -12.56 6.56
CA LEU A 7 36.71 -12.86 5.84
C LEU A 7 36.38 -14.36 5.76
N GLN A 8 37.39 -15.24 5.75
CA GLN A 8 37.18 -16.69 5.81
C GLN A 8 36.72 -17.16 7.19
N SER A 9 37.23 -16.55 8.27
CA SER A 9 36.83 -16.82 9.66
C SER A 9 35.36 -16.48 9.96
N VAL A 10 34.82 -15.43 9.34
CA VAL A 10 33.40 -15.06 9.51
C VAL A 10 32.46 -15.99 8.74
N LYS A 11 32.89 -16.54 7.59
CA LYS A 11 32.10 -17.52 6.83
C LYS A 11 31.95 -18.85 7.57
N THR A 12 32.99 -19.32 8.28
CA THR A 12 32.94 -20.56 9.06
C THR A 12 32.15 -20.45 10.36
N LYS A 13 32.01 -19.26 10.95
CA LYS A 13 31.15 -19.08 12.13
C LYS A 13 29.64 -19.08 11.82
N LEU A 14 29.24 -18.84 10.56
CA LEU A 14 27.83 -18.82 10.14
C LEU A 14 27.33 -20.17 9.60
N SER A 15 28.19 -21.19 9.46
CA SER A 15 27.79 -22.55 9.06
C SER A 15 27.18 -23.38 10.19
N HIS A 16 27.32 -22.95 11.45
CA HIS A 16 26.72 -23.62 12.61
C HIS A 16 25.33 -23.12 13.00
N ILE A 17 24.76 -22.18 12.24
CA ILE A 17 23.34 -21.82 12.42
C ILE A 17 22.50 -22.99 11.90
N PRO A 18 21.83 -23.74 12.79
CA PRO A 18 21.20 -25.00 12.41
C PRO A 18 20.04 -24.75 11.45
N LEU A 19 19.89 -25.61 10.42
CA LEU A 19 19.01 -25.39 9.25
C LEU A 19 17.56 -25.00 9.59
N TRP A 20 17.00 -25.52 10.69
CA TRP A 20 15.67 -25.17 11.20
C TRP A 20 15.50 -23.66 11.49
N THR A 21 16.53 -22.98 12.00
CA THR A 21 16.45 -21.53 12.26
C THR A 21 16.37 -20.68 10.98
N ARG A 22 16.88 -21.19 9.84
CA ARG A 22 16.73 -20.53 8.53
C ARG A 22 15.31 -20.64 7.99
N ASN A 23 14.56 -21.69 8.36
CA ASN A 23 13.18 -21.92 7.93
C ASN A 23 12.15 -21.29 8.89
N LEU A 24 12.52 -21.07 10.16
CA LEU A 24 11.65 -20.39 11.15
C LEU A 24 11.59 -18.89 10.95
N LEU A 25 12.68 -18.25 10.50
CA LEU A 25 12.74 -16.80 10.33
C LEU A 25 11.64 -16.26 9.36
N PRO A 26 11.39 -16.85 8.17
CA PRO A 26 10.27 -16.46 7.32
C PRO A 26 8.90 -16.58 8.00
N VAL A 27 8.68 -17.65 8.75
CA VAL A 27 7.41 -17.91 9.47
C VAL A 27 7.19 -16.85 10.55
N LEU A 28 8.24 -16.52 11.31
CA LEU A 28 8.20 -15.46 12.32
C LEU A 28 7.92 -14.09 11.68
N TRP A 29 8.54 -13.75 10.55
CA TRP A 29 8.26 -12.50 9.85
C TRP A 29 6.82 -12.41 9.33
N ILE A 30 6.30 -13.51 8.80
CA ILE A 30 4.89 -13.58 8.39
C ILE A 30 3.99 -13.45 9.61
N ALA A 31 4.26 -14.16 10.71
CA ALA A 31 3.47 -14.07 11.93
C ALA A 31 3.46 -12.66 12.53
N VAL A 32 4.63 -12.01 12.62
CA VAL A 32 4.74 -10.61 13.06
C VAL A 32 3.95 -9.69 12.12
N SER A 33 4.08 -9.87 10.81
CA SER A 33 3.34 -9.08 9.84
C SER A 33 1.83 -9.29 9.99
N LEU A 34 1.37 -10.53 10.15
CA LEU A 34 -0.04 -10.86 10.41
C LEU A 34 -0.54 -10.23 11.70
N LEU A 35 0.25 -10.25 12.79
CA LEU A 35 -0.12 -9.58 14.03
C LEU A 35 -0.27 -8.07 13.85
N VAL A 36 0.62 -7.45 13.07
CA VAL A 36 0.52 -6.03 12.71
C VAL A 36 -0.74 -5.73 11.91
N TRP A 37 -1.17 -6.63 11.02
CA TRP A 37 -2.31 -6.39 10.12
C TRP A 37 -3.67 -6.84 10.68
N ILE A 38 -3.75 -7.87 11.52
CA ILE A 38 -5.03 -8.45 12.00
C ILE A 38 -5.51 -7.80 13.30
N LYS A 39 -4.60 -7.53 14.24
CA LYS A 39 -4.96 -7.21 15.64
C LYS A 39 -4.27 -5.99 16.22
N ALA A 40 -3.37 -5.34 15.48
CA ALA A 40 -2.74 -4.16 16.04
C ALA A 40 -3.80 -3.05 16.15
N SER A 41 -4.24 -2.78 17.38
CA SER A 41 -4.86 -1.50 17.68
C SER A 41 -3.95 -0.40 17.13
N ASN A 42 -4.54 0.70 16.68
CA ASN A 42 -3.77 1.82 16.15
C ASN A 42 -2.58 2.16 17.08
N SER A 43 -2.78 2.07 18.40
CA SER A 43 -1.73 2.21 19.42
C SER A 43 -0.52 1.29 19.24
N VAL A 44 -0.69 0.00 18.98
CA VAL A 44 0.45 -0.93 18.79
C VAL A 44 1.24 -0.58 17.54
N GLN A 45 0.55 -0.26 16.43
CA GLN A 45 1.24 0.18 15.21
C GLN A 45 2.00 1.48 15.45
N HIS A 46 1.42 2.44 16.18
CA HIS A 46 2.08 3.69 16.52
C HIS A 46 3.34 3.45 17.36
N VAL A 47 3.26 2.62 18.40
CA VAL A 47 4.40 2.28 19.24
C VAL A 47 5.52 1.64 18.41
N LEU A 48 5.19 0.68 17.53
CA LEU A 48 6.18 0.04 16.67
C LEU A 48 6.87 1.04 15.74
N VAL A 49 6.11 1.96 15.13
CA VAL A 49 6.64 3.00 14.25
C VAL A 49 7.55 3.97 15.02
N TYR A 50 7.15 4.39 16.22
CA TYR A 50 7.98 5.29 17.03
C TYR A 50 9.23 4.62 17.57
N LEU A 51 9.15 3.36 18.01
CA LEU A 51 10.33 2.59 18.41
C LEU A 51 11.30 2.40 17.23
N ALA A 52 10.77 2.14 16.04
CA ALA A 52 11.55 2.08 14.80
C ALA A 52 12.25 3.42 14.49
N ALA A 53 11.55 4.55 14.68
CA ALA A 53 12.13 5.88 14.49
C ALA A 53 13.20 6.21 15.53
N ILE A 54 12.96 5.92 16.82
CA ILE A 54 13.93 6.08 17.91
C ILE A 54 15.18 5.24 17.63
N TYR A 55 15.00 3.99 17.19
CA TYR A 55 16.11 3.14 16.75
C TYR A 55 16.87 3.77 15.58
N ALA A 56 16.17 4.34 14.59
CA ALA A 56 16.78 4.99 13.45
C ALA A 56 17.55 6.27 13.82
N LEU A 57 17.15 7.00 14.86
CA LEU A 57 17.90 8.16 15.36
C LEU A 57 19.32 7.77 15.82
N ARG A 58 19.49 6.59 16.42
CA ARG A 58 20.84 6.06 16.77
C ARG A 58 21.73 5.85 15.54
N TYR A 59 21.13 5.71 14.36
CA TYR A 59 21.81 5.53 13.08
C TYR A 59 21.39 6.61 12.08
N ALA A 60 21.20 7.85 12.54
CA ALA A 60 20.62 8.94 11.76
C ALA A 60 21.34 9.16 10.41
N THR A 61 22.67 9.02 10.36
CA THR A 61 23.44 9.16 9.12
C THR A 61 23.01 8.17 8.03
N ARG A 62 22.65 6.94 8.41
CA ARG A 62 22.13 5.91 7.49
C ARG A 62 20.66 6.16 7.16
N ALA A 63 19.86 6.51 8.16
CA ALA A 63 18.44 6.82 7.99
C ALA A 63 18.22 8.01 7.05
N ALA A 64 19.13 8.98 7.04
CA ALA A 64 19.08 10.16 6.17
C ALA A 64 19.47 9.89 4.70
N VAL A 65 20.06 8.73 4.36
CA VAL A 65 20.52 8.48 2.98
C VAL A 65 19.36 8.51 1.96
N PRO A 66 18.22 7.84 2.18
CA PRO A 66 17.07 7.94 1.28
C PRO A 66 16.48 9.36 1.20
N TRP A 67 16.74 10.20 2.21
CA TRP A 67 16.22 11.56 2.27
C TRP A 67 16.97 12.55 1.36
N LYS A 68 18.13 12.13 0.84
CA LYS A 68 18.96 12.95 -0.07
C LYS A 68 18.51 12.89 -1.54
N ASN A 69 17.60 11.99 -1.89
CA ASN A 69 17.04 11.92 -3.25
C ASN A 69 15.80 12.83 -3.37
N ILE A 70 15.31 13.01 -4.60
CA ILE A 70 14.16 13.89 -4.90
C ILE A 70 12.92 13.52 -4.08
N ALA A 71 12.62 12.22 -3.94
CA ALA A 71 11.48 11.78 -3.14
C ALA A 71 11.66 12.11 -1.65
N GLY A 72 12.85 11.89 -1.12
CA GLY A 72 13.23 12.26 0.24
C GLY A 72 13.12 13.75 0.53
N ILE A 73 13.59 14.59 -0.40
CA ILE A 73 13.46 16.04 -0.33
C ILE A 73 11.99 16.45 -0.35
N ALA A 74 11.17 15.83 -1.21
CA ALA A 74 9.74 16.09 -1.25
C ALA A 74 9.06 15.76 0.10
N PHE A 75 9.41 14.63 0.73
CA PHE A 75 8.93 14.30 2.08
C PHE A 75 9.37 15.33 3.13
N ALA A 76 10.60 15.83 3.06
CA ALA A 76 11.08 16.88 3.97
C ALA A 76 10.33 18.20 3.78
N VAL A 77 10.09 18.60 2.53
CA VAL A 77 9.31 19.80 2.20
C VAL A 77 7.88 19.68 2.71
N LEU A 78 7.24 18.52 2.53
CA LEU A 78 5.90 18.27 3.07
C LEU A 78 5.86 18.32 4.60
N LEU A 79 6.86 17.73 5.28
CA LEU A 79 6.97 17.81 6.73
C LEU A 79 7.10 19.26 7.21
N ILE A 80 7.97 20.04 6.57
CA ILE A 80 8.17 21.46 6.89
C ILE A 80 6.88 22.25 6.64
N HIS A 81 6.21 22.01 5.51
CA HIS A 81 4.94 22.66 5.18
C HIS A 81 3.87 22.38 6.23
N GLU A 82 3.72 21.13 6.67
CA GLU A 82 2.76 20.76 7.72
C GLU A 82 3.09 21.43 9.07
N ILE A 83 4.36 21.56 9.44
CA ILE A 83 4.77 22.28 10.67
C ILE A 83 4.42 23.76 10.56
N ILE A 84 4.78 24.41 9.45
CA ILE A 84 4.53 25.83 9.22
C ILE A 84 3.03 26.12 9.20
N ARG A 85 2.22 25.20 8.68
CA ARG A 85 0.75 25.36 8.57
C ARG A 85 0.04 25.46 9.91
N ILE A 86 0.54 24.82 10.97
CA ILE A 86 -0.12 24.75 12.29
C ILE A 86 -0.49 26.14 12.86
N PRO A 87 0.43 27.11 12.98
CA PRO A 87 0.09 28.45 13.51
C PRO A 87 -0.85 29.26 12.61
N PHE A 88 -0.98 28.92 11.33
CA PHE A 88 -1.86 29.63 10.38
C PHE A 88 -3.24 28.97 10.22
N SER A 89 -3.52 27.89 10.97
CA SER A 89 -4.80 27.21 10.88
C SER A 89 -5.89 27.90 11.69
N THR A 90 -7.14 27.72 11.27
CA THR A 90 -8.30 28.27 11.99
C THR A 90 -8.49 27.59 13.36
N ASN A 91 -8.02 26.35 13.49
CA ASN A 91 -8.03 25.59 14.73
C ASN A 91 -6.69 24.88 14.93
N ILE A 92 -5.83 25.50 15.75
CA ILE A 92 -4.47 25.03 16.05
C ILE A 92 -4.50 23.63 16.67
N VAL A 93 -5.45 23.35 17.56
CA VAL A 93 -5.54 22.06 18.27
C VAL A 93 -5.86 20.93 17.29
N VAL A 94 -6.86 21.12 16.43
CA VAL A 94 -7.24 20.13 15.42
C VAL A 94 -6.12 19.91 14.41
N SER A 95 -5.45 20.99 13.98
CA SER A 95 -4.32 20.90 13.05
C SER A 95 -3.10 20.21 13.69
N GLY A 96 -2.82 20.49 14.96
CA GLY A 96 -1.77 19.83 15.73
C GLY A 96 -2.03 18.33 15.86
N LYS A 97 -3.27 17.92 16.16
CA LYS A 97 -3.66 16.50 16.20
C LYS A 97 -3.45 15.83 14.84
N ALA A 98 -3.90 16.45 13.75
CA ALA A 98 -3.71 15.94 12.39
C ALA A 98 -2.21 15.83 12.02
N PHE A 99 -1.40 16.82 12.40
CA PHE A 99 0.05 16.76 12.26
C PHE A 99 0.63 15.55 12.99
N PHE A 100 0.26 15.30 14.24
CA PHE A 100 0.76 14.14 15.00
C PHE A 100 0.33 12.80 14.41
N ASP A 101 -0.86 12.73 13.80
CA ASP A 101 -1.30 11.53 13.09
C ASP A 101 -0.43 11.29 11.84
N MET A 102 -0.13 12.34 11.07
CA MET A 102 0.76 12.29 9.90
C MET A 102 2.25 12.12 10.26
N PHE A 103 2.69 12.63 11.41
CA PHE A 103 4.07 12.54 11.89
C PHE A 103 4.55 11.09 11.99
N ARG A 104 3.64 10.17 12.29
CA ARG A 104 3.90 8.73 12.30
C ARG A 104 4.36 8.23 10.93
N ILE A 105 3.78 8.73 9.86
CA ILE A 105 4.19 8.37 8.49
C ILE A 105 5.62 8.88 8.24
N TYR A 106 5.92 10.13 8.59
CA TYR A 106 7.28 10.67 8.45
C TYR A 106 8.30 9.90 9.30
N ALA A 107 7.95 9.55 10.54
CA ALA A 107 8.78 8.75 11.44
C ALA A 107 9.06 7.35 10.88
N GLY A 108 8.04 6.68 10.34
CA GLY A 108 8.18 5.39 9.66
C GLY A 108 9.06 5.47 8.41
N MET A 109 8.85 6.50 7.58
CA MET A 109 9.65 6.75 6.38
C MET A 109 11.13 7.03 6.72
N PHE A 110 11.39 7.74 7.81
CA PHE A 110 12.76 7.92 8.32
C PHE A 110 13.39 6.59 8.74
N ALA A 111 12.62 5.75 9.45
CA ALA A 111 13.10 4.46 9.92
C ALA A 111 13.41 3.46 8.80
N ILE A 112 12.71 3.54 7.66
CA ILE A 112 12.89 2.63 6.51
C ILE A 112 14.36 2.56 6.06
N GLY A 113 15.05 3.69 5.97
CA GLY A 113 16.45 3.74 5.53
C GLY A 113 17.41 2.98 6.44
N CYS A 114 17.10 2.93 7.74
CA CYS A 114 17.91 2.21 8.72
C CYS A 114 17.54 0.72 8.80
N ILE A 115 16.25 0.40 8.82
CA ILE A 115 15.76 -0.98 8.97
C ILE A 115 16.05 -1.78 7.70
N PHE A 116 15.71 -1.21 6.55
CA PHE A 116 15.85 -1.84 5.24
C PHE A 116 17.10 -1.33 4.51
N ASN A 117 18.23 -1.33 5.21
CA ASN A 117 19.51 -0.79 4.75
C ASN A 117 20.17 -1.52 3.55
N ASN A 118 19.55 -2.57 3.02
CA ASN A 118 20.06 -3.27 1.85
C ASN A 118 18.93 -3.87 1.02
N ARG A 119 19.22 -4.09 -0.27
CA ARG A 119 18.26 -4.60 -1.25
C ARG A 119 17.64 -5.94 -0.83
N LYS A 120 18.39 -6.82 -0.16
CA LYS A 120 17.87 -8.12 0.29
C LYS A 120 16.78 -7.94 1.35
N ARG A 121 17.01 -7.06 2.34
CA ARG A 121 16.04 -6.74 3.39
C ARG A 121 14.79 -6.06 2.82
N VAL A 122 14.95 -5.10 1.91
CA VAL A 122 13.80 -4.47 1.22
C VAL A 122 12.97 -5.54 0.49
N LYS A 123 13.63 -6.41 -0.29
CA LYS A 123 12.95 -7.51 -0.99
C LYS A 123 12.20 -8.43 -0.02
N SER A 124 12.86 -8.89 1.03
CA SER A 124 12.23 -9.75 2.04
C SER A 124 11.03 -9.07 2.70
N ALA A 125 11.16 -7.80 3.08
CA ALA A 125 10.08 -7.03 3.69
C ALA A 125 8.86 -6.91 2.78
N LEU A 126 9.08 -6.57 1.50
CA LEU A 126 8.01 -6.50 0.49
C LEU A 126 7.33 -7.87 0.33
N PHE A 127 8.11 -8.93 0.14
CA PHE A 127 7.57 -10.27 -0.07
C PHE A 127 6.74 -10.77 1.13
N TYR A 128 7.26 -10.61 2.35
CA TYR A 128 6.55 -11.06 3.56
C TYR A 128 5.34 -10.20 3.87
N SER A 129 5.41 -8.88 3.62
CA SER A 129 4.26 -7.99 3.78
C SER A 129 3.15 -8.33 2.80
N ALA A 130 3.48 -8.53 1.51
CA ALA A 130 2.52 -8.96 0.50
C ALA A 130 1.90 -10.32 0.84
N THR A 131 2.70 -11.28 1.30
CA THR A 131 2.21 -12.59 1.78
C THR A 131 1.24 -12.43 2.95
N ALA A 132 1.60 -11.65 3.98
CA ALA A 132 0.73 -11.43 5.13
C ALA A 132 -0.59 -10.76 4.73
N ILE A 133 -0.52 -9.70 3.91
CA ILE A 133 -1.71 -9.03 3.37
C ILE A 133 -2.58 -10.03 2.60
N THR A 134 -2.01 -10.84 1.71
CA THR A 134 -2.78 -11.82 0.94
C THR A 134 -3.43 -12.88 1.80
N LEU A 135 -2.78 -13.33 2.88
CA LEU A 135 -3.39 -14.23 3.85
C LEU A 135 -4.59 -13.58 4.55
N VAL A 136 -4.46 -12.31 4.97
CA VAL A 136 -5.56 -11.53 5.57
C VAL A 136 -6.73 -11.39 4.59
N LEU A 137 -6.45 -11.01 3.34
CA LEU A 137 -7.45 -10.87 2.28
C LEU A 137 -8.10 -12.21 1.91
N THR A 138 -7.35 -13.31 1.93
CA THR A 138 -7.88 -14.65 1.67
C THR A 138 -8.81 -15.08 2.81
N GLY A 139 -8.43 -14.82 4.07
CA GLY A 139 -9.30 -15.05 5.22
C GLY A 139 -10.60 -14.25 5.13
N ASP A 140 -10.52 -12.98 4.72
CA ASP A 140 -11.69 -12.14 4.48
C ASP A 140 -12.56 -12.65 3.32
N MET A 141 -11.94 -13.11 2.23
CA MET A 141 -12.66 -13.71 1.10
C MET A 141 -13.40 -14.99 1.52
N ILE A 142 -12.79 -15.84 2.34
CA ILE A 142 -13.44 -17.04 2.90
C ILE A 142 -14.62 -16.64 3.78
N ARG A 143 -14.45 -15.63 4.64
CA ARG A 143 -15.54 -15.07 5.47
C ARG A 143 -16.70 -14.57 4.59
N LEU A 144 -16.40 -13.80 3.56
CA LEU A 144 -17.40 -13.28 2.61
C LEU A 144 -18.11 -14.41 1.87
N LEU A 145 -17.38 -15.43 1.43
CA LEU A 145 -17.95 -16.60 0.75
C LEU A 145 -18.91 -17.37 1.66
N ILE A 146 -18.55 -17.58 2.92
CA ILE A 146 -19.41 -18.27 3.89
C ILE A 146 -20.68 -17.47 4.19
N LYS A 147 -20.55 -16.14 4.33
CA LYS A 147 -21.66 -15.26 4.76
C LYS A 147 -22.61 -14.87 3.62
N LEU A 148 -22.08 -14.55 2.45
CA LEU A 148 -22.84 -14.03 1.31
C LEU A 148 -23.21 -15.11 0.30
N LYS A 149 -22.48 -16.24 0.26
CA LYS A 149 -22.71 -17.35 -0.68
C LYS A 149 -22.82 -16.85 -2.13
N THR A 150 -23.98 -17.01 -2.76
CA THR A 150 -24.26 -16.60 -4.15
C THR A 150 -24.32 -15.09 -4.34
N GLU A 151 -24.55 -14.33 -3.27
CA GLU A 151 -24.62 -12.86 -3.30
C GLU A 151 -23.24 -12.20 -3.14
N ILE A 152 -22.15 -12.97 -3.09
CA ILE A 152 -20.81 -12.44 -2.84
C ILE A 152 -20.42 -11.37 -3.88
N MET A 153 -20.73 -11.61 -5.15
CA MET A 153 -20.38 -10.71 -6.26
C MET A 153 -21.15 -9.39 -6.23
N THR A 154 -22.32 -9.35 -5.59
CA THR A 154 -23.17 -8.15 -5.51
C THR A 154 -22.99 -7.41 -4.21
N LYS A 155 -22.81 -8.10 -3.07
CA LYS A 155 -22.82 -7.49 -1.73
C LYS A 155 -21.47 -7.41 -1.03
N ALA A 156 -20.40 -8.06 -1.50
CA ALA A 156 -19.11 -8.07 -0.79
C ALA A 156 -18.56 -6.67 -0.47
N HIS A 157 -18.83 -5.70 -1.34
CA HIS A 157 -18.34 -4.34 -1.21
C HIS A 157 -19.04 -3.48 -0.15
N VAL A 158 -20.20 -3.91 0.36
CA VAL A 158 -20.95 -3.25 1.45
C VAL A 158 -21.00 -4.11 2.71
N PHE A 159 -20.39 -5.31 2.69
CA PHE A 159 -20.51 -6.25 3.79
C PHE A 159 -19.52 -5.97 4.93
N GLU A 160 -20.04 -5.31 5.96
CA GLU A 160 -19.31 -4.99 7.19
C GLU A 160 -19.20 -6.20 8.15
N PRO A 161 -18.18 -6.25 9.03
CA PRO A 161 -17.03 -5.34 9.09
C PRO A 161 -16.01 -5.63 7.98
N PHE A 162 -15.27 -4.61 7.55
CA PHE A 162 -14.18 -4.77 6.57
C PHE A 162 -12.86 -5.10 7.27
N VAL A 163 -12.10 -6.07 6.72
CA VAL A 163 -10.83 -6.53 7.32
C VAL A 163 -9.75 -5.44 7.39
N LEU A 164 -9.79 -4.46 6.50
CA LEU A 164 -8.87 -3.31 6.46
C LEU A 164 -9.64 -1.98 6.51
N ASN A 165 -10.63 -1.89 7.41
CA ASN A 165 -11.52 -0.74 7.68
C ASN A 165 -12.46 -0.34 6.54
N HIS A 166 -12.06 -0.49 5.28
CA HIS A 166 -12.84 -0.08 4.11
C HIS A 166 -12.52 -0.97 2.89
N PRO A 167 -13.51 -1.33 2.05
CA PRO A 167 -13.31 -2.20 0.88
C PRO A 167 -12.30 -1.63 -0.12
N ASN A 168 -12.32 -0.30 -0.31
CA ASN A 168 -11.32 0.41 -1.12
C ASN A 168 -9.88 0.17 -0.63
N VAL A 169 -9.62 0.27 0.68
CA VAL A 169 -8.29 0.07 1.25
C VAL A 169 -7.84 -1.37 1.04
N ALA A 170 -8.72 -2.34 1.33
CA ALA A 170 -8.43 -3.75 1.12
C ALA A 170 -8.10 -4.06 -0.36
N SER A 171 -8.87 -3.49 -1.29
CA SER A 171 -8.65 -3.66 -2.73
C SER A 171 -7.36 -2.97 -3.22
N MET A 172 -7.01 -1.80 -2.66
CA MET A 172 -5.70 -1.16 -2.94
C MET A 172 -4.54 -2.03 -2.47
N MET A 173 -4.64 -2.59 -1.26
CA MET A 173 -3.63 -3.50 -0.72
C MET A 173 -3.53 -4.79 -1.56
N ALA A 174 -4.66 -5.32 -2.05
CA ALA A 174 -4.67 -6.43 -2.99
C ALA A 174 -3.90 -6.10 -4.28
N GLY A 175 -4.15 -4.92 -4.87
CA GLY A 175 -3.42 -4.45 -6.06
C GLY A 175 -1.92 -4.26 -5.81
N ALA A 176 -1.54 -3.66 -4.68
CA ALA A 176 -0.14 -3.50 -4.32
C ALA A 176 0.57 -4.87 -4.16
N SER A 177 -0.05 -5.81 -3.44
CA SER A 177 0.47 -7.17 -3.28
C SER A 177 0.59 -7.91 -4.61
N PHE A 178 -0.37 -7.74 -5.54
CA PHE A 178 -0.28 -8.31 -6.88
C PHE A 178 1.00 -7.87 -7.61
N PHE A 179 1.34 -6.57 -7.57
CA PHE A 179 2.56 -6.07 -8.21
C PHE A 179 3.83 -6.59 -7.52
N VAL A 180 3.82 -6.70 -6.19
CA VAL A 180 4.95 -7.30 -5.45
C VAL A 180 5.16 -8.75 -5.90
N PHE A 181 4.11 -9.57 -5.92
CA PHE A 181 4.24 -10.95 -6.38
C PHE A 181 4.63 -11.04 -7.85
N SER A 182 4.11 -10.17 -8.71
CA SER A 182 4.52 -10.10 -10.12
C SER A 182 6.03 -9.86 -10.25
N TYR A 183 6.57 -8.93 -9.45
CA TYR A 183 8.01 -8.70 -9.39
C TYR A 183 8.80 -9.95 -8.97
N PHE A 184 8.35 -10.66 -7.93
CA PHE A 184 9.03 -11.87 -7.45
C PHE A 184 8.89 -13.06 -8.40
N LEU A 185 7.75 -13.22 -9.06
CA LEU A 185 7.50 -14.22 -10.09
C LEU A 185 8.50 -14.05 -11.23
N LEU A 186 8.55 -12.84 -11.81
CA LEU A 186 9.43 -12.52 -12.94
C LEU A 186 10.91 -12.55 -12.56
N SER A 187 11.26 -12.10 -11.35
CA SER A 187 12.66 -12.06 -10.90
C SER A 187 13.23 -13.42 -10.49
N ASN A 188 12.38 -14.43 -10.23
CA ASN A 188 12.81 -15.71 -9.67
C ASN A 188 12.26 -16.92 -10.44
N LEU A 189 12.06 -16.81 -11.76
CA LEU A 189 11.50 -17.87 -12.60
C LEU A 189 12.17 -19.25 -12.44
N LYS A 190 13.44 -19.29 -12.02
CA LYS A 190 14.20 -20.54 -11.77
C LYS A 190 13.93 -21.17 -10.40
N HIS A 191 13.39 -20.42 -9.43
CA HIS A 191 13.15 -20.89 -8.07
C HIS A 191 11.68 -21.32 -7.89
N LYS A 192 11.39 -22.59 -8.21
CA LYS A 192 10.02 -23.15 -8.26
C LYS A 192 9.14 -22.81 -7.05
N PRO A 193 9.60 -22.88 -5.78
CA PRO A 193 8.76 -22.54 -4.64
C PRO A 193 8.33 -21.07 -4.62
N THR A 194 9.23 -20.15 -4.98
CA THR A 194 8.91 -18.72 -5.01
C THR A 194 7.97 -18.40 -6.16
N VAL A 195 8.14 -19.06 -7.31
CA VAL A 195 7.23 -18.96 -8.45
C VAL A 195 5.83 -19.41 -8.05
N ALA A 196 5.70 -20.58 -7.43
CA ALA A 196 4.42 -21.11 -6.98
C ALA A 196 3.72 -20.16 -5.98
N ILE A 197 4.43 -19.72 -4.93
CA ILE A 197 3.87 -18.79 -3.94
C ILE A 197 3.46 -17.47 -4.59
N SER A 198 4.29 -16.93 -5.49
CA SER A 198 4.00 -15.65 -6.16
C SER A 198 2.81 -15.77 -7.12
N ALA A 199 2.73 -16.84 -7.90
CA ALA A 199 1.62 -17.09 -8.79
C ALA A 199 0.30 -17.26 -8.02
N THR A 200 0.31 -18.04 -6.94
CA THR A 200 -0.85 -18.19 -6.05
C THR A 200 -1.23 -16.87 -5.40
N GLY A 201 -0.26 -16.10 -4.91
CA GLY A 201 -0.50 -14.79 -4.31
C GLY A 201 -1.11 -13.78 -5.30
N MET A 202 -0.63 -13.76 -6.55
CA MET A 202 -1.23 -12.97 -7.63
C MET A 202 -2.66 -13.39 -7.91
N ALA A 203 -2.93 -14.69 -8.03
CA ALA A 203 -4.27 -15.20 -8.32
C ALA A 203 -5.26 -14.82 -7.20
N LEU A 204 -4.89 -15.01 -5.93
CA LEU A 204 -5.73 -14.69 -4.79
C LEU A 204 -6.00 -13.18 -4.65
N THR A 205 -4.99 -12.35 -4.88
CA THR A 205 -5.16 -10.88 -4.81
C THR A 205 -6.00 -10.33 -5.95
N LEU A 206 -5.85 -10.88 -7.16
CA LEU A 206 -6.69 -10.54 -8.30
C LEU A 206 -8.14 -11.00 -8.07
N LEU A 207 -8.33 -12.22 -7.57
CA LEU A 207 -9.65 -12.74 -7.22
C LEU A 207 -10.34 -11.86 -6.17
N TYR A 208 -9.61 -11.45 -5.13
CA TYR A 208 -10.14 -10.53 -4.12
C TYR A 208 -10.61 -9.19 -4.74
N GLN A 209 -9.82 -8.61 -5.64
CA GLN A 209 -10.22 -7.38 -6.35
C GLN A 209 -11.50 -7.56 -7.18
N ILE A 210 -11.67 -8.72 -7.81
CA ILE A 210 -12.86 -9.04 -8.60
C ILE A 210 -14.07 -9.18 -7.68
N VAL A 211 -13.94 -9.95 -6.59
CA VAL A 211 -15.02 -10.22 -5.63
C VAL A 211 -15.49 -8.95 -4.92
N VAL A 212 -14.57 -8.15 -4.38
CA VAL A 212 -14.92 -6.92 -3.66
C VAL A 212 -15.37 -5.81 -4.60
N ALA A 213 -15.11 -5.92 -5.90
CA ALA A 213 -15.70 -5.06 -6.93
C ALA A 213 -15.56 -3.54 -6.65
N SER A 214 -14.48 -3.12 -5.99
CA SER A 214 -14.26 -1.72 -5.62
C SER A 214 -13.74 -0.92 -6.81
N ARG A 215 -14.56 0.03 -7.29
CA ARG A 215 -14.33 0.77 -8.54
C ARG A 215 -13.01 1.55 -8.57
N GLY A 216 -12.78 2.39 -7.56
CA GLY A 216 -11.59 3.25 -7.51
C GLY A 216 -10.26 2.47 -7.57
N PRO A 217 -10.06 1.48 -6.68
CA PRO A 217 -8.88 0.60 -6.72
C PRO A 217 -8.75 -0.22 -8.00
N GLN A 218 -9.85 -0.72 -8.58
CA GLN A 218 -9.81 -1.44 -9.86
C GLN A 218 -9.34 -0.53 -11.00
N ILE A 219 -9.85 0.70 -11.08
CA ILE A 219 -9.42 1.70 -12.06
C ILE A 219 -7.94 2.04 -11.84
N ALA A 220 -7.52 2.31 -10.60
CA ALA A 220 -6.13 2.60 -10.27
C ALA A 220 -5.20 1.43 -10.63
N PHE A 221 -5.62 0.19 -10.39
CA PHE A 221 -4.90 -1.01 -10.75
C PHE A 221 -4.73 -1.14 -12.27
N ALA A 222 -5.81 -0.96 -13.03
CA ALA A 222 -5.80 -1.01 -14.49
C ALA A 222 -4.90 0.09 -15.09
N LEU A 223 -5.01 1.33 -14.59
CA LEU A 223 -4.15 2.44 -14.99
C LEU A 223 -2.68 2.18 -14.65
N THR A 224 -2.40 1.59 -13.49
CA THR A 224 -1.04 1.24 -13.10
C THR A 224 -0.44 0.21 -14.06
N ILE A 225 -1.20 -0.83 -14.43
CA ILE A 225 -0.79 -1.81 -15.45
C ILE A 225 -0.50 -1.10 -16.77
N ALA A 226 -1.42 -0.23 -17.22
CA ALA A 226 -1.27 0.53 -18.46
C ALA A 226 0.02 1.36 -18.47
N ILE A 227 0.29 2.12 -17.41
CA ILE A 227 1.50 2.94 -17.26
C ILE A 227 2.76 2.08 -17.24
N LEU A 228 2.75 0.97 -16.49
CA LEU A 228 3.91 0.08 -16.36
C LEU A 228 4.33 -0.53 -17.71
N GLY A 229 3.39 -0.89 -18.58
CA GLY A 229 3.77 -1.41 -19.90
C GLY A 229 4.42 -0.36 -20.80
N PHE A 230 4.13 0.93 -20.62
CA PHE A 230 4.85 2.01 -21.31
C PHE A 230 6.24 2.31 -20.73
N ALA A 231 6.53 1.81 -19.52
CA ALA A 231 7.87 1.88 -18.94
C ALA A 231 8.84 0.85 -19.55
N VAL A 232 8.34 -0.12 -20.33
CA VAL A 232 9.19 -1.10 -21.04
C VAL A 232 10.03 -0.39 -22.12
N PRO A 233 11.36 -0.64 -22.18
CA PRO A 233 12.20 -0.06 -23.22
C PRO A 233 11.87 -0.66 -24.60
N GLY A 234 11.76 0.21 -25.62
CA GLY A 234 11.59 -0.17 -27.02
C GLY A 234 10.27 0.29 -27.65
N LYS A 235 10.35 0.94 -28.81
CA LYS A 235 9.18 1.52 -29.51
C LYS A 235 8.17 0.45 -29.96
N LYS A 236 8.65 -0.72 -30.41
CA LYS A 236 7.80 -1.84 -30.86
C LYS A 236 7.01 -2.45 -29.69
N GLN A 237 7.66 -2.66 -28.55
CA GLN A 237 7.03 -3.17 -27.34
C GLN A 237 5.94 -2.22 -26.84
N LYS A 238 6.19 -0.91 -26.88
CA LYS A 238 5.18 0.11 -26.55
C LYS A 238 3.99 0.09 -27.52
N LEU A 239 4.22 -0.12 -28.81
CA LEU A 239 3.15 -0.27 -29.80
C LEU A 239 2.31 -1.52 -29.52
N TYR A 240 2.93 -2.68 -29.28
CA TYR A 240 2.21 -3.90 -28.93
C TYR A 240 1.42 -3.74 -27.63
N TRP A 241 1.99 -3.08 -26.63
CA TRP A 241 1.30 -2.76 -25.38
C TRP A 241 0.10 -1.85 -25.60
N ALA A 242 0.24 -0.80 -26.43
CA ALA A 242 -0.87 0.07 -26.80
C ALA A 242 -2.00 -0.70 -27.50
N ILE A 243 -1.67 -1.61 -28.43
CA ILE A 243 -2.65 -2.48 -29.10
C ILE A 243 -3.36 -3.37 -28.07
N ILE A 244 -2.62 -4.00 -27.15
CA ILE A 244 -3.17 -4.83 -26.08
C ILE A 244 -4.13 -4.00 -25.20
N LEU A 245 -3.76 -2.76 -24.84
CA LEU A 245 -4.61 -1.88 -24.05
C LEU A 245 -5.89 -1.50 -24.78
N VAL A 246 -5.84 -1.23 -26.09
CA VAL A 246 -7.03 -0.93 -26.89
C VAL A 246 -7.96 -2.14 -26.93
N ILE A 247 -7.43 -3.34 -27.19
CA ILE A 247 -8.21 -4.58 -27.21
C ILE A 247 -8.81 -4.87 -25.83
N ALA A 248 -8.00 -4.77 -24.77
CA ALA A 248 -8.43 -5.01 -23.40
C ALA A 248 -9.51 -3.99 -22.97
N SER A 249 -9.36 -2.73 -23.34
CA SER A 249 -10.36 -1.69 -23.06
C SER A 249 -11.67 -1.97 -23.78
N GLY A 250 -11.62 -2.33 -25.07
CA GLY A 250 -12.81 -2.72 -25.84
C GLY A 250 -13.53 -3.93 -25.24
N PHE A 251 -12.77 -4.93 -24.79
CA PHE A 251 -13.31 -6.08 -24.07
C PHE A 251 -13.94 -5.68 -22.73
N LEU A 252 -13.22 -4.90 -21.91
CA LEU A 252 -13.73 -4.45 -20.61
C LEU A 252 -15.01 -3.64 -20.73
N ILE A 253 -15.11 -2.75 -21.72
CA ILE A 253 -16.32 -1.97 -22.00
C ILE A 253 -17.48 -2.89 -22.38
N SER A 254 -17.23 -3.86 -23.26
CA SER A 254 -18.25 -4.82 -23.74
C SER A 254 -18.76 -5.76 -22.64
N PHE A 255 -17.91 -6.07 -21.65
CA PHE A 255 -18.22 -7.01 -20.57
C PHE A 255 -18.37 -6.34 -19.19
N MET A 256 -18.42 -5.02 -19.14
CA MET A 256 -18.38 -4.24 -17.90
C MET A 256 -19.45 -4.67 -16.91
N GLY A 257 -20.69 -4.89 -17.38
CA GLY A 257 -21.80 -5.34 -16.56
C GLY A 257 -21.68 -6.76 -16.01
N LYS A 258 -20.91 -7.64 -16.66
CA LYS A 258 -20.66 -9.00 -16.18
C LYS A 258 -19.48 -9.06 -15.21
N ILE A 259 -18.49 -8.18 -15.39
CA ILE A 259 -17.28 -8.12 -14.56
C ILE A 259 -17.57 -7.38 -13.25
N ASN A 260 -18.26 -6.25 -13.33
CA ASN A 260 -18.63 -5.45 -12.16
C ASN A 260 -19.92 -4.67 -12.44
N GLN A 261 -21.05 -5.20 -11.94
CA GLN A 261 -22.36 -4.56 -12.10
C GLN A 261 -22.40 -3.13 -11.56
N ARG A 262 -21.56 -2.78 -10.58
CA ARG A 262 -21.50 -1.42 -10.01
C ARG A 262 -20.97 -0.36 -10.96
N MET A 263 -20.29 -0.77 -12.03
CA MET A 263 -19.86 0.16 -13.08
C MET A 263 -21.04 0.60 -13.96
N LEU A 264 -22.21 -0.05 -13.85
CA LEU A 264 -23.44 0.33 -14.55
C LEU A 264 -24.40 1.18 -13.69
N GLU A 265 -24.15 1.33 -12.39
CA GLU A 265 -24.98 2.12 -11.49
C GLU A 265 -24.88 3.62 -11.82
N LYS A 266 -25.83 4.14 -12.60
CA LYS A 266 -25.84 5.54 -13.05
C LYS A 266 -25.98 6.54 -11.91
N GLU A 267 -26.78 6.24 -10.88
CA GLU A 267 -27.00 7.16 -9.76
C GLU A 267 -25.72 7.42 -8.96
N SER A 268 -24.98 6.37 -8.61
CA SER A 268 -23.73 6.50 -7.84
C SER A 268 -22.57 7.06 -8.67
N LEU A 269 -22.68 7.04 -10.01
CA LEU A 269 -21.71 7.64 -10.94
C LEU A 269 -22.03 9.11 -11.27
N GLY A 270 -23.32 9.46 -11.39
CA GLY A 270 -23.77 10.77 -11.87
C GLY A 270 -23.55 11.92 -10.87
N ASN A 271 -23.62 11.64 -9.58
CA ASN A 271 -23.38 12.63 -8.51
C ASN A 271 -22.10 12.35 -7.70
N LEU A 272 -21.35 11.29 -8.04
CA LEU A 272 -20.23 10.77 -7.26
C LEU A 272 -20.58 10.58 -5.77
N SER A 273 -21.83 10.25 -5.44
CA SER A 273 -22.34 10.21 -4.07
C SER A 273 -22.16 11.55 -3.34
N GLU A 274 -22.65 12.64 -3.92
CA GLU A 274 -22.59 14.02 -3.37
C GLU A 274 -21.17 14.60 -3.22
N ARG A 275 -20.14 13.87 -3.64
CA ARG A 275 -18.75 14.35 -3.59
C ARG A 275 -18.52 15.59 -4.45
N THR A 276 -19.33 15.81 -5.47
CA THR A 276 -19.26 17.02 -6.29
C THR A 276 -19.46 18.27 -5.45
N THR A 277 -20.41 18.25 -4.51
CA THR A 277 -20.65 19.32 -3.54
C THR A 277 -19.41 19.51 -2.66
N VAL A 278 -18.90 18.43 -2.06
CA VAL A 278 -17.67 18.47 -1.25
C VAL A 278 -16.50 19.07 -2.02
N TRP A 279 -16.31 18.69 -3.28
CA TRP A 279 -15.20 19.17 -4.11
C TRP A 279 -15.36 20.63 -4.50
N GLN A 280 -16.56 21.07 -4.88
CA GLN A 280 -16.82 22.47 -5.16
C GLN A 280 -16.57 23.35 -3.93
N HIS A 281 -17.00 22.91 -2.74
CA HIS A 281 -16.70 23.59 -1.49
C HIS A 281 -15.21 23.57 -1.16
N THR A 282 -14.54 22.42 -1.33
CA THR A 282 -13.10 22.31 -1.11
C THR A 282 -12.32 23.24 -2.02
N LEU A 283 -12.71 23.36 -3.29
CA LEU A 283 -12.11 24.30 -4.25
C LEU A 283 -12.35 25.75 -3.85
N LYS A 284 -13.57 26.09 -3.42
CA LYS A 284 -13.88 27.43 -2.90
C LYS A 284 -12.98 27.78 -1.71
N LEU A 285 -12.89 26.89 -0.73
CA LEU A 285 -12.03 27.06 0.45
C LEU A 285 -10.54 27.12 0.08
N ALA A 286 -10.09 26.33 -0.89
CA ALA A 286 -8.73 26.38 -1.39
C ALA A 286 -8.41 27.72 -2.06
N ASN A 287 -9.36 28.30 -2.81
CA ASN A 287 -9.19 29.61 -3.44
C ASN A 287 -9.11 30.75 -2.41
N GLU A 288 -9.84 30.63 -1.30
CA GLU A 288 -9.82 31.63 -0.22
C GLU A 288 -8.52 31.58 0.59
N ARG A 289 -7.93 30.39 0.81
CA ARG A 289 -6.66 30.20 1.53
C ARG A 289 -5.73 29.19 0.83
N PRO A 290 -5.07 29.57 -0.28
CA PRO A 290 -4.39 28.62 -1.17
C PRO A 290 -3.12 28.00 -0.59
N LEU A 291 -2.41 28.68 0.31
CA LEU A 291 -1.11 28.21 0.81
C LEU A 291 -1.22 27.25 2.00
N PHE A 292 -2.13 27.52 2.94
CA PHE A 292 -2.24 26.80 4.21
C PHE A 292 -3.62 26.17 4.44
N GLY A 293 -4.62 26.55 3.63
CA GLY A 293 -6.00 26.17 3.83
C GLY A 293 -6.55 26.62 5.18
N TYR A 294 -7.67 26.02 5.59
CA TYR A 294 -8.33 26.35 6.85
C TYR A 294 -7.94 25.46 8.02
N GLY A 295 -7.33 24.30 7.74
CA GLY A 295 -6.95 23.32 8.77
C GLY A 295 -8.15 22.63 9.41
N TYR A 296 -9.29 22.58 8.72
CA TYR A 296 -10.45 21.81 9.17
C TYR A 296 -10.10 20.32 9.21
N GLY A 297 -10.25 19.69 10.37
CA GLY A 297 -10.30 18.24 10.49
C GLY A 297 -11.62 17.69 9.93
N LYS A 298 -11.72 16.37 9.76
CA LYS A 298 -12.95 15.73 9.26
C LYS A 298 -14.18 16.17 10.06
N ASP A 299 -14.09 16.13 11.39
CA ASP A 299 -15.21 16.40 12.29
C ASP A 299 -15.65 17.87 12.18
N LEU A 300 -14.71 18.81 12.23
CA LEU A 300 -15.02 20.24 12.08
C LEU A 300 -15.55 20.60 10.69
N PHE A 301 -15.08 19.91 9.64
CA PHE A 301 -15.64 20.06 8.30
C PHE A 301 -17.07 19.53 8.21
N GLN A 302 -17.36 18.39 8.85
CA GLN A 302 -18.73 17.89 8.92
C GLN A 302 -19.60 18.88 9.71
N ASP A 303 -19.25 19.24 10.94
CA ASP A 303 -20.05 20.12 11.78
C ASP A 303 -20.31 21.51 11.18
N THR A 304 -19.39 22.03 10.36
CA THR A 304 -19.52 23.38 9.77
C THR A 304 -20.33 23.38 8.47
N TYR A 305 -20.40 22.24 7.77
CA TYR A 305 -20.89 22.20 6.38
C TYR A 305 -21.92 21.08 6.08
N TYR A 306 -22.19 20.18 7.04
CA TYR A 306 -23.14 19.07 6.98
C TYR A 306 -24.01 19.01 8.24
#